data_AF-P95446-F1
#
_entry.id   AF-P95446-F1
#
_cell.length_a   1.000
_cell.length_b   1.000
_cell.length_c   1.000
_cell.angle_alpha   90.00
_cell.angle_beta   90.00
_cell.angle_gamma   90.00
#
_symmetry.space_group_name_H-M   'P 1'
#
loop_
_entity.id
_entity.type
_entity.pdbx_description
1 polymer ?
#
loop_
_entity_poly.entity_id
_entity_poly.type
_entity_poly.pdbx_seq_one_letter_code
_entity_poly.pdbx_strand_id
1 'polypeptide(L)'
;MAMHGWKPLPSGPSSCAPSPGAACAACSSKAWISSRCPSARLKRPCPSTTKTSVAPTTTNPRNRSCSMMPQHTLNQLHQLRLDGMARALEEQWTLPASHSLSFDERLGLLLDRELAWRDNQRLVRLRKKAKLKYANACLEDFDRRSGRALDERLIATLASGDWIRQQHNLLLTGPTGAGKTWLACALGNQACRQGYSTLYLRTPRLLEQLRIAHGDGSFGRTLQQLAKVDVLVLDDWALAPLEEGARHDLLEVIDDRAGSRSTILTSQLPIEHWHGWINDPTLADAILDRLVHNAYRLTMKGESLRRKKAEEQAAS
;
A
#
# COMPACT_ATOMS: atom_id res chain seq x y z
N MET A 1 -64.78 -4.30 -16.81
CA MET A 1 -64.75 -5.74 -16.49
C MET A 1 -63.40 -6.01 -15.85
N ALA A 2 -63.35 -5.95 -14.52
CA ALA A 2 -63.35 -7.13 -13.63
C ALA A 2 -61.99 -7.87 -13.72
N MET A 3 -61.24 -8.15 -12.66
CA MET A 3 -61.53 -8.10 -11.22
C MET A 3 -60.22 -8.41 -10.45
N HIS A 4 -60.19 -8.04 -9.17
CA HIS A 4 -59.28 -8.48 -8.09
C HIS A 4 -57.78 -8.09 -8.21
N GLY A 5 -57.16 -7.35 -7.31
CA GLY A 5 -57.46 -7.07 -5.90
C GLY A 5 -56.67 -8.03 -5.02
N TRP A 6 -55.51 -7.58 -4.51
CA TRP A 6 -54.92 -8.08 -3.27
C TRP A 6 -54.30 -6.89 -2.52
N LYS A 7 -54.90 -6.58 -1.37
CA LYS A 7 -54.43 -5.64 -0.36
C LYS A 7 -53.74 -6.41 0.79
N PRO A 8 -52.91 -5.73 1.58
CA PRO A 8 -51.90 -6.31 2.46
C PRO A 8 -52.43 -6.56 3.87
N LEU A 9 -51.69 -7.35 4.68
CA LEU A 9 -51.86 -7.39 6.14
C LEU A 9 -50.50 -7.56 6.88
N PRO A 10 -50.41 -7.14 8.15
CA PRO A 10 -49.23 -6.53 8.75
C PRO A 10 -48.77 -7.20 10.06
N SER A 11 -47.79 -6.55 10.72
CA SER A 11 -47.50 -6.52 12.17
C SER A 11 -46.64 -7.62 12.82
N GLY A 12 -45.57 -7.16 13.46
CA GLY A 12 -44.93 -7.82 14.61
C GLY A 12 -43.50 -7.32 14.86
N PRO A 13 -43.06 -7.05 16.12
CA PRO A 13 -42.27 -5.84 16.42
C PRO A 13 -40.83 -6.06 16.93
N SER A 14 -40.11 -4.93 17.07
CA SER A 14 -39.19 -4.55 18.17
C SER A 14 -38.01 -5.50 18.49
N SER A 15 -36.78 -5.13 18.12
CA SER A 15 -35.83 -4.35 18.95
C SER A 15 -35.37 -5.05 20.24
N CYS A 16 -34.14 -5.58 20.23
CA CYS A 16 -33.32 -5.74 21.43
C CYS A 16 -31.87 -5.37 21.08
N ALA A 17 -31.53 -4.11 21.34
CA ALA A 17 -30.17 -3.70 21.64
C ALA A 17 -29.81 -4.16 23.06
N PRO A 18 -28.52 -4.33 23.35
CA PRO A 18 -28.01 -3.73 24.57
C PRO A 18 -26.70 -2.96 24.32
N SER A 19 -26.67 -1.73 24.83
CA SER A 19 -25.48 -0.97 25.20
C SER A 19 -25.86 -0.12 26.42
N PRO A 20 -24.93 0.54 27.12
CA PRO A 20 -23.54 0.22 27.43
C PRO A 20 -23.28 0.27 28.96
N GLY A 21 -22.17 -0.31 29.45
CA GLY A 21 -21.76 -0.22 30.85
C GLY A 21 -20.25 -0.08 31.03
N ALA A 22 -19.83 1.15 31.35
CA ALA A 22 -18.62 1.59 32.05
C ALA A 22 -17.24 1.04 31.60
N ALA A 23 -16.40 1.84 30.94
CA ALA A 23 -15.59 2.94 31.50
C ALA A 23 -14.47 2.49 32.48
N CYS A 24 -13.25 2.43 31.96
CA CYS A 24 -12.00 2.83 32.64
C CYS A 24 -10.93 2.97 31.54
N ALA A 25 -10.77 4.13 30.90
CA ALA A 25 -10.04 5.31 31.34
C ALA A 25 -8.55 5.07 31.65
N ALA A 26 -7.72 5.73 30.83
CA ALA A 26 -6.30 6.06 31.01
C ALA A 26 -5.27 4.93 30.87
N CYS A 27 -4.36 5.03 29.90
CA CYS A 27 -3.24 5.97 30.05
C CYS A 27 -2.53 6.23 28.72
N SER A 28 -2.20 7.49 28.54
CA SER A 28 -1.62 8.16 27.40
C SER A 28 -0.09 8.02 27.34
N SER A 29 0.41 7.91 26.11
CA SER A 29 1.42 8.80 25.53
C SER A 29 2.53 9.40 26.40
N LYS A 30 3.78 9.11 25.98
CA LYS A 30 4.96 10.02 25.84
C LYS A 30 5.96 10.21 27.00
N ALA A 31 7.22 10.33 26.53
CA ALA A 31 8.37 11.08 27.07
C ALA A 31 9.17 10.40 28.20
N TRP A 32 10.43 9.96 28.04
CA TRP A 32 11.68 10.69 27.73
C TRP A 32 11.84 12.02 28.49
N ILE A 33 12.72 12.03 29.50
CA ILE A 33 13.60 13.09 30.04
C ILE A 33 14.21 12.50 31.33
N SER A 34 15.42 11.95 31.29
CA SER A 34 16.69 12.58 31.67
C SER A 34 16.69 13.37 33.01
N SER A 35 17.66 12.97 33.84
CA SER A 35 18.53 13.85 34.64
C SER A 35 18.45 13.77 36.18
N ARG A 36 19.66 13.58 36.73
CA ARG A 36 20.21 14.07 38.00
C ARG A 36 19.94 13.28 39.29
N CYS A 37 20.98 12.52 39.66
CA CYS A 37 21.52 12.48 41.02
C CYS A 37 21.74 13.90 41.58
N PRO A 38 21.67 14.07 42.91
CA PRO A 38 22.92 14.31 43.62
C PRO A 38 23.09 13.53 44.93
N SER A 39 24.34 13.59 45.35
CA SER A 39 25.13 12.93 46.38
C SER A 39 24.75 13.18 47.86
N ALA A 40 25.53 12.50 48.73
CA ALA A 40 25.82 12.75 50.15
C ALA A 40 25.00 11.88 51.13
N ARG A 41 25.55 11.29 52.21
CA ARG A 41 26.89 11.32 52.82
C ARG A 41 26.91 10.27 53.96
N LEU A 42 28.01 9.51 54.00
CA LEU A 42 28.73 8.89 55.13
C LEU A 42 28.00 8.62 56.47
N LYS A 43 28.17 7.38 56.98
CA LYS A 43 28.73 7.10 58.32
C LYS A 43 29.17 5.62 58.44
N ARG A 44 30.45 5.41 58.78
CA ARG A 44 30.99 4.19 59.42
C ARG A 44 31.00 4.40 60.94
N PRO A 45 31.14 3.35 61.77
CA PRO A 45 32.49 2.89 62.17
C PRO A 45 32.65 1.36 62.33
N CYS A 46 33.90 0.89 62.18
CA CYS A 46 34.44 -0.38 62.70
C CYS A 46 34.92 -0.17 64.17
N PRO A 47 35.25 -1.20 64.98
CA PRO A 47 36.48 -2.03 64.85
C PRO A 47 36.21 -3.52 65.28
N SER A 48 37.08 -4.53 65.33
CA SER A 48 38.53 -4.67 65.52
C SER A 48 38.96 -6.16 65.29
N THR A 49 40.17 -6.38 64.77
CA THR A 49 41.15 -7.49 65.03
C THR A 49 40.70 -8.96 64.80
N THR A 50 41.37 -9.79 63.99
CA THR A 50 42.69 -10.39 64.25
C THR A 50 43.26 -11.11 63.00
N LYS A 51 44.59 -11.12 62.89
CA LYS A 51 45.41 -11.65 61.79
C LYS A 51 45.38 -13.19 61.72
N THR A 52 45.37 -13.76 60.51
CA THR A 52 46.09 -15.00 60.17
C THR A 52 46.35 -15.01 58.66
N SER A 53 47.62 -15.17 58.29
CA SER A 53 48.12 -15.29 56.92
C SER A 53 47.96 -16.71 56.40
N VAL A 54 47.40 -16.88 55.20
CA VAL A 54 47.62 -18.07 54.36
C VAL A 54 47.77 -17.62 52.90
N ALA A 55 48.73 -18.24 52.21
CA ALA A 55 49.22 -17.99 50.86
C ALA A 55 48.13 -18.12 49.76
N PRO A 56 48.40 -17.64 48.51
CA PRO A 56 47.36 -17.43 47.51
C PRO A 56 46.98 -18.75 46.84
N THR A 57 45.72 -19.16 46.97
CA THR A 57 45.14 -20.14 46.05
C THR A 57 44.72 -19.43 44.79
N THR A 58 45.37 -19.80 43.69
CA THR A 58 45.14 -19.36 42.32
C THR A 58 43.67 -19.55 41.93
N THR A 59 42.83 -18.53 42.12
CA THR A 59 41.49 -18.47 41.53
C THR A 59 41.62 -18.13 40.06
N ASN A 60 41.63 -19.19 39.26
CA ASN A 60 41.46 -19.19 37.81
C ASN A 60 40.33 -18.23 37.38
N PRO A 61 40.60 -17.15 36.63
CA PRO A 61 39.55 -16.29 36.11
C PRO A 61 39.01 -16.91 34.81
N ARG A 62 38.42 -18.10 34.90
CA ARG A 62 37.57 -18.61 33.81
C ARG A 62 36.17 -18.09 34.05
N ASN A 63 35.83 -17.06 33.28
CA ASN A 63 34.65 -16.99 32.44
C ASN A 63 34.16 -15.54 32.35
N ARG A 64 35.01 -14.66 31.81
CA ARG A 64 34.49 -13.58 30.98
C ARG A 64 34.20 -14.21 29.63
N SER A 65 33.06 -14.87 29.49
CA SER A 65 32.48 -15.11 28.18
C SER A 65 32.09 -13.74 27.63
N CYS A 66 33.09 -13.07 27.04
CA CYS A 66 32.85 -12.05 26.04
C CYS A 66 31.84 -12.68 25.09
N SER A 67 30.66 -12.08 24.96
CA SER A 67 29.57 -12.57 24.12
C SER A 67 30.09 -12.69 22.68
N MET A 68 30.71 -13.82 22.35
CA MET A 68 31.12 -14.11 20.99
C MET A 68 29.83 -14.43 20.27
N MET A 69 29.41 -13.50 19.43
CA MET A 69 28.40 -13.75 18.41
C MET A 69 28.78 -15.05 17.71
N PRO A 70 27.97 -16.12 17.75
CA PRO A 70 28.21 -17.28 16.91
C PRO A 70 28.01 -16.86 15.45
N GLN A 71 29.08 -16.31 14.87
CA GLN A 71 29.18 -15.81 13.50
C GLN A 71 28.78 -16.90 12.50
N HIS A 72 29.02 -18.16 12.88
CA HIS A 72 28.59 -19.34 12.13
C HIS A 72 27.07 -19.40 11.94
N THR A 73 26.29 -19.15 12.98
CA THR A 73 24.82 -19.17 12.92
C THR A 73 24.29 -18.04 12.03
N LEU A 74 24.86 -16.84 12.12
CA LEU A 74 24.50 -15.73 11.22
C LEU A 74 24.81 -16.06 9.75
N ASN A 75 25.97 -16.65 9.49
CA ASN A 75 26.33 -17.09 8.14
C ASN A 75 25.36 -18.17 7.60
N GLN A 76 24.93 -19.11 8.44
CA GLN A 76 23.91 -20.10 8.06
C GLN A 76 22.57 -19.45 7.76
N LEU A 77 22.14 -18.46 8.55
CA LEU A 77 20.89 -17.72 8.31
C LEU A 77 20.93 -16.96 6.97
N HIS A 78 22.05 -16.31 6.64
CA HIS A 78 22.22 -15.66 5.33
C HIS A 78 22.23 -16.66 4.17
N GLN A 79 22.84 -17.84 4.32
CA GLN A 79 22.80 -18.89 3.30
C GLN A 79 21.37 -19.38 3.04
N LEU A 80 20.53 -19.44 4.08
CA LEU A 80 19.11 -19.77 3.99
C LEU A 80 18.23 -18.61 3.50
N ARG A 81 18.80 -17.42 3.22
CA ARG A 81 18.09 -16.19 2.86
C ARG A 81 17.08 -15.75 3.94
N LEU A 82 17.47 -15.89 5.21
CA LEU A 82 16.73 -15.44 6.39
C LEU A 82 17.34 -14.15 6.93
N ASP A 83 17.42 -13.12 6.07
CA ASP A 83 18.12 -11.87 6.36
C ASP A 83 17.44 -11.05 7.45
N GLY A 84 16.11 -11.13 7.57
CA GLY A 84 15.35 -10.49 8.65
C GLY A 84 15.62 -11.15 9.99
N MET A 85 15.66 -12.49 10.00
CA MET A 85 16.00 -13.28 11.19
C MET A 85 17.45 -13.03 11.66
N ALA A 86 18.41 -12.97 10.73
CA ALA A 86 19.81 -12.71 11.06
C ALA A 86 19.98 -11.36 11.78
N ARG A 87 19.33 -10.31 11.27
CA ARG A 87 19.34 -8.98 11.90
C ARG A 87 18.67 -8.96 13.27
N ALA A 88 17.51 -9.61 13.41
CA ALA A 88 16.86 -9.69 14.73
C ALA A 88 17.67 -10.51 15.74
N LEU A 89 18.41 -11.52 15.30
CA LEU A 89 19.29 -12.29 16.17
C LEU A 89 20.45 -11.43 16.70
N GLU A 90 21.06 -10.60 15.85
CA GLU A 90 22.06 -9.59 16.26
C GLU A 90 21.47 -8.56 17.24
N GLU A 91 20.26 -8.06 16.96
CA GLU A 91 19.54 -7.13 17.84
C GLU A 91 19.23 -7.77 19.20
N GLN A 92 18.81 -9.04 19.23
CA GLN A 92 18.52 -9.76 20.48
C GLN A 92 19.76 -9.94 21.35
N TRP A 93 20.94 -10.20 20.77
CA TRP A 93 22.19 -10.33 21.53
C TRP A 93 22.70 -9.01 22.11
N THR A 94 22.36 -7.89 21.48
CA THR A 94 22.76 -6.56 21.95
C THR A 94 21.82 -5.97 22.99
N LEU A 95 20.56 -6.45 23.06
CA LEU A 95 19.52 -5.95 23.96
C LEU A 95 19.37 -6.83 25.22
N PRO A 96 19.74 -6.34 26.42
CA PRO A 96 19.62 -7.09 27.69
C PRO A 96 18.19 -7.53 28.01
N ALA A 97 17.19 -6.75 27.60
CA ALA A 97 15.76 -7.06 27.78
C ALA A 97 15.31 -8.30 26.98
N SER A 98 16.04 -8.68 25.93
CA SER A 98 15.74 -9.90 25.16
C SER A 98 16.07 -11.15 25.97
N HIS A 99 16.98 -11.08 26.94
CA HIS A 99 17.42 -12.24 27.72
C HIS A 99 16.43 -12.64 28.82
N SER A 100 15.48 -11.77 29.18
CA SER A 100 14.41 -12.10 30.13
C SER A 100 13.24 -12.86 29.50
N LEU A 101 13.21 -12.96 28.16
CA LEU A 101 12.18 -13.70 27.43
C LEU A 101 12.52 -15.19 27.34
N SER A 102 11.51 -16.04 27.31
CA SER A 102 11.66 -17.47 27.06
C SER A 102 12.24 -17.74 25.66
N PHE A 103 12.76 -18.96 25.44
CA PHE A 103 13.28 -19.34 24.12
C PHE A 103 12.20 -19.24 23.05
N ASP A 104 10.98 -19.72 23.33
CA ASP A 104 9.87 -19.74 22.38
C ASP A 104 9.43 -18.32 22.01
N GLU A 105 9.37 -17.40 22.97
CA GLU A 105 9.07 -15.99 22.72
C GLU A 105 10.14 -15.32 21.85
N ARG A 106 11.42 -15.57 22.14
CA ARG A 106 12.51 -15.03 21.32
C ARG A 106 12.48 -15.58 19.90
N LEU A 107 12.23 -16.88 19.74
CA LEU A 107 12.11 -17.51 18.44
C LEU A 107 10.89 -16.96 17.67
N GLY A 108 9.76 -16.75 18.35
CA GLY A 108 8.60 -16.08 17.78
C GLY A 108 8.95 -14.70 17.21
N LEU A 109 9.62 -13.85 18.00
CA LEU A 109 10.06 -12.53 17.55
C LEU A 109 11.01 -12.57 16.34
N LEU A 110 11.90 -13.57 16.29
CA LEU A 110 12.80 -13.79 15.15
C LEU A 110 12.03 -14.13 13.87
N LEU A 111 11.02 -15.01 13.97
CA LEU A 111 10.18 -15.41 12.85
C LEU A 111 9.30 -14.24 12.37
N ASP A 112 8.70 -13.49 13.30
CA ASP A 112 7.90 -12.30 12.99
C ASP A 112 8.75 -11.26 12.24
N ARG A 113 10.01 -11.06 12.63
CA ARG A 113 10.93 -10.16 11.94
C ARG A 113 11.18 -10.62 10.50
N GLU A 114 11.41 -11.91 10.30
CA GLU A 114 11.65 -12.47 8.97
C GLU A 114 10.43 -12.31 8.06
N LEU A 115 9.23 -12.60 8.56
CA LEU A 115 7.98 -12.39 7.82
C LEU A 115 7.81 -10.92 7.44
N ALA A 116 7.94 -10.01 8.41
CA ALA A 116 7.86 -8.58 8.16
C ALA A 116 8.93 -8.08 7.17
N TRP A 117 10.14 -8.64 7.22
CA TRP A 117 11.21 -8.31 6.28
C TRP A 117 10.85 -8.77 4.85
N ARG A 118 10.34 -10.00 4.68
CA ARG A 118 9.90 -10.52 3.39
C ARG A 118 8.76 -9.72 2.79
N ASP A 119 7.78 -9.34 3.60
CA ASP A 119 6.65 -8.52 3.18
C ASP A 119 7.11 -7.13 2.72
N ASN A 120 8.04 -6.51 3.47
CA ASN A 120 8.62 -5.24 3.07
C ASN A 120 9.43 -5.36 1.76
N GLN A 121 10.23 -6.41 1.59
CA GLN A 121 10.94 -6.65 0.33
C GLN A 121 10.00 -6.92 -0.84
N ARG A 122 8.87 -7.61 -0.61
CA ARG A 122 7.82 -7.78 -1.61
C ARG A 122 7.21 -6.42 -1.99
N LEU A 123 6.84 -5.61 -1.01
CA LEU A 123 6.29 -4.26 -1.21
C LEU A 123 7.23 -3.38 -2.04
N VAL A 124 8.52 -3.31 -1.66
CA VAL A 124 9.53 -2.53 -2.37
C VAL A 124 9.66 -2.96 -3.82
N ARG A 125 9.66 -4.28 -4.09
CA ARG A 125 9.68 -4.83 -5.45
C ARG A 125 8.44 -4.45 -6.25
N LEU A 126 7.25 -4.57 -5.67
CA LEU A 126 5.98 -4.19 -6.32
C LEU A 126 5.95 -2.71 -6.65
N ARG A 127 6.30 -1.84 -5.69
CA ARG A 127 6.33 -0.38 -5.89
C ARG A 127 7.32 0.02 -6.98
N LYS A 128 8.49 -0.64 -7.04
CA LYS A 128 9.48 -0.41 -8.12
C LYS A 128 8.95 -0.84 -9.49
N LYS A 129 8.28 -2.00 -9.56
CA LYS A 129 7.66 -2.48 -10.80
C LYS A 129 6.50 -1.60 -11.27
N ALA A 130 5.78 -0.98 -10.34
CA ALA A 130 4.62 -0.15 -10.65
C ALA A 130 4.93 1.10 -11.48
N LYS A 131 6.17 1.61 -11.44
CA LYS A 131 6.62 2.78 -12.23
C LYS A 131 5.66 3.98 -12.11
N LEU A 132 5.05 4.17 -10.94
CA LEU A 132 4.08 5.24 -10.70
C LEU A 132 4.74 6.61 -10.89
N LYS A 133 4.04 7.51 -11.57
CA LYS A 133 4.51 8.90 -11.78
C LYS A 133 4.72 9.65 -10.46
N TYR A 134 3.81 9.45 -9.50
CA TYR A 134 3.92 10.00 -8.15
C TYR A 134 4.13 8.87 -7.15
N ALA A 135 5.38 8.43 -6.99
CA ALA A 135 5.71 7.28 -6.12
C ALA A 135 5.33 7.49 -4.64
N ASN A 136 5.28 8.74 -4.18
CA ASN A 136 4.93 9.09 -2.79
C ASN A 136 3.43 9.43 -2.61
N ALA A 137 2.60 9.27 -3.65
CA ALA A 137 1.17 9.54 -3.53
C ALA A 137 0.51 8.54 -2.57
N CYS A 138 -0.11 9.04 -1.52
CA CYS A 138 -0.75 8.26 -0.46
C CYS A 138 -2.20 8.73 -0.33
N LEU A 139 -3.15 7.82 -0.13
CA LEU A 139 -4.57 8.18 -0.02
C LEU A 139 -4.84 9.07 1.21
N GLU A 140 -4.00 8.94 2.22
CA GLU A 140 -4.04 9.71 3.47
C GLU A 140 -3.76 11.20 3.25
N ASP A 141 -2.93 11.55 2.26
CA ASP A 141 -2.59 12.92 1.91
C ASP A 141 -3.63 13.58 0.99
N PHE A 142 -4.75 12.90 0.71
CA PHE A 142 -5.77 13.42 -0.18
C PHE A 142 -6.47 14.61 0.48
N ASP A 143 -6.36 15.77 -0.14
CA ASP A 143 -6.97 17.01 0.33
C ASP A 143 -8.50 16.97 0.21
N ARG A 144 -9.15 16.58 1.32
CA ARG A 144 -10.61 16.48 1.49
C ARG A 144 -11.33 17.83 1.53
N ARG A 145 -10.59 18.94 1.71
CA ARG A 145 -11.18 20.28 1.90
C ARG A 145 -11.46 20.98 0.57
N SER A 146 -10.85 20.50 -0.50
CA SER A 146 -11.07 21.04 -1.84
C SER A 146 -12.41 20.54 -2.39
N GLY A 147 -13.32 21.44 -2.76
CA GLY A 147 -14.67 21.16 -3.30
C GLY A 147 -14.70 20.39 -4.62
N ARG A 148 -14.12 19.18 -4.63
CA ARG A 148 -13.92 18.32 -5.81
C ARG A 148 -15.06 17.34 -6.04
N ALA A 149 -16.13 17.45 -5.26
CA ALA A 149 -17.34 16.64 -5.35
C ALA A 149 -17.05 15.12 -5.37
N LEU A 150 -16.12 14.67 -4.51
CA LEU A 150 -15.81 13.26 -4.33
C LEU A 150 -16.43 12.75 -3.03
N ASP A 151 -17.14 11.63 -3.11
CA ASP A 151 -17.73 10.98 -1.95
C ASP A 151 -16.64 10.32 -1.09
N GLU A 152 -16.50 10.76 0.15
CA GLU A 152 -15.52 10.23 1.11
C GLU A 152 -15.78 8.74 1.39
N ARG A 153 -17.04 8.32 1.41
CA ARG A 153 -17.41 6.91 1.63
C ARG A 153 -16.89 6.05 0.49
N LEU A 154 -17.04 6.52 -0.75
CA LEU A 154 -16.52 5.82 -1.92
C LEU A 154 -15.00 5.69 -1.86
N ILE A 155 -14.27 6.76 -1.51
CA ILE A 155 -12.80 6.70 -1.38
C ILE A 155 -12.38 5.70 -0.30
N ALA A 156 -13.07 5.68 0.84
CA ALA A 156 -12.82 4.71 1.90
C ALA A 156 -13.07 3.26 1.43
N THR A 157 -14.16 3.03 0.69
CA THR A 157 -14.45 1.74 0.06
C THR A 157 -13.37 1.35 -0.94
N LEU A 158 -12.89 2.29 -1.76
CA LEU A 158 -11.81 2.02 -2.71
C LEU A 158 -10.47 1.73 -2.02
N ALA A 159 -10.23 2.32 -0.85
CA ALA A 159 -9.04 2.07 -0.04
C ALA A 159 -8.99 0.65 0.55
N SER A 160 -10.15 -0.01 0.72
CA SER A 160 -10.24 -1.41 1.16
C SER A 160 -9.66 -2.41 0.14
N GLY A 161 -9.66 -2.03 -1.15
CA GLY A 161 -9.21 -2.88 -2.25
C GLY A 161 -10.24 -3.91 -2.74
N ASP A 162 -11.48 -3.89 -2.26
CA ASP A 162 -12.49 -4.87 -2.69
C ASP A 162 -12.82 -4.79 -4.19
N TRP A 163 -12.73 -3.60 -4.78
CA TRP A 163 -12.86 -3.42 -6.23
C TRP A 163 -11.81 -4.20 -7.03
N ILE A 164 -10.60 -4.41 -6.49
CA ILE A 164 -9.54 -5.20 -7.14
C ILE A 164 -9.93 -6.68 -7.16
N ARG A 165 -10.48 -7.17 -6.05
CA ARG A 165 -10.94 -8.55 -5.89
C ARG A 165 -12.16 -8.85 -6.77
N GLN A 166 -13.05 -7.88 -6.90
CA GLN A 166 -14.24 -7.93 -7.75
C GLN A 166 -13.94 -7.63 -9.23
N GLN A 167 -12.68 -7.33 -9.56
CA GLN A 167 -12.22 -7.05 -10.92
C GLN A 167 -12.96 -5.86 -11.56
N HIS A 168 -13.30 -4.86 -10.75
CA HIS A 168 -13.98 -3.66 -11.19
C HIS A 168 -12.99 -2.60 -11.68
N ASN A 169 -13.34 -1.91 -12.76
CA ASN A 169 -12.53 -0.82 -13.27
C ASN A 169 -12.80 0.48 -12.50
N LEU A 170 -11.86 1.42 -12.61
CA LEU A 170 -11.97 2.76 -12.02
C LEU A 170 -11.82 3.81 -13.11
N LEU A 171 -12.86 4.59 -13.35
CA LEU A 171 -12.86 5.65 -14.36
C LEU A 171 -12.79 7.00 -13.66
N LEU A 172 -11.64 7.66 -13.74
CA LEU A 172 -11.40 8.98 -13.16
C LEU A 172 -11.50 10.05 -14.25
N THR A 173 -12.56 10.85 -14.24
CA THR A 173 -12.78 11.95 -15.19
C THR A 173 -12.76 13.32 -14.50
N GLY A 174 -12.53 14.39 -15.27
CA GLY A 174 -12.53 15.76 -14.73
C GLY A 174 -11.51 16.69 -15.42
N PRO A 175 -11.46 17.98 -15.04
CA PRO A 175 -10.59 18.96 -15.69
C PRO A 175 -9.10 18.74 -15.39
N THR A 176 -8.23 19.41 -16.16
CA THR A 176 -6.78 19.40 -15.94
C THR A 176 -6.43 19.89 -14.55
N GLY A 177 -5.46 19.23 -13.89
CA GLY A 177 -5.01 19.64 -12.56
C GLY A 177 -5.95 19.31 -11.39
N ALA A 178 -7.09 18.66 -11.61
CA ALA A 178 -8.00 18.22 -10.53
C ALA A 178 -7.40 17.13 -9.60
N GLY A 179 -6.32 16.47 -10.03
CA GLY A 179 -5.62 15.43 -9.26
C GLY A 179 -5.91 13.99 -9.69
N LYS A 180 -6.56 13.75 -10.83
CA LYS A 180 -6.89 12.40 -11.34
C LYS A 180 -5.71 11.44 -11.35
N THR A 181 -4.60 11.85 -11.98
CA THR A 181 -3.36 11.07 -12.03
C THR A 181 -2.78 10.81 -10.64
N TRP A 182 -2.88 11.78 -9.73
CA TRP A 182 -2.39 11.63 -8.37
C TRP A 182 -3.24 10.61 -7.60
N LEU A 183 -4.57 10.67 -7.72
CA LEU A 183 -5.49 9.72 -7.10
C LEU A 183 -5.29 8.30 -7.66
N ALA A 184 -5.11 8.17 -8.98
CA ALA A 184 -4.77 6.89 -9.60
C ALA A 184 -3.44 6.31 -9.06
N CYS A 185 -2.41 7.14 -8.89
CA CYS A 185 -1.15 6.72 -8.27
C CYS A 185 -1.33 6.36 -6.79
N ALA A 186 -2.14 7.10 -6.03
CA ALA A 186 -2.41 6.81 -4.63
C ALA A 186 -3.14 5.47 -4.45
N LEU A 187 -4.15 5.20 -5.27
CA LEU A 187 -4.84 3.91 -5.31
C LEU A 187 -3.92 2.77 -5.75
N GLY A 188 -3.06 3.01 -6.75
CA GLY A 188 -2.04 2.04 -7.17
C GLY A 188 -1.01 1.73 -6.07
N ASN A 189 -0.59 2.74 -5.31
CA ASN A 189 0.27 2.55 -4.14
C ASN A 189 -0.43 1.76 -3.04
N GLN A 190 -1.72 2.04 -2.79
CA GLN A 190 -2.52 1.29 -1.84
C GLN A 190 -2.67 -0.18 -2.27
N ALA A 191 -2.89 -0.44 -3.56
CA ALA A 191 -2.91 -1.80 -4.10
C ALA A 191 -1.56 -2.53 -3.88
N CYS A 192 -0.44 -1.83 -4.08
CA CYS A 192 0.89 -2.39 -3.79
C CYS A 192 1.06 -2.73 -2.30
N ARG A 193 0.55 -1.88 -1.39
CA ARG A 193 0.55 -2.13 0.07
C ARG A 193 -0.24 -3.38 0.45
N GLN A 194 -1.31 -3.67 -0.28
CA GLN A 194 -2.12 -4.88 -0.12
C GLN A 194 -1.52 -6.11 -0.84
N GLY A 195 -0.35 -5.97 -1.48
CA GLY A 195 0.37 -7.07 -2.13
C GLY A 195 -0.02 -7.32 -3.59
N TYR A 196 -0.83 -6.47 -4.20
CA TYR A 196 -1.20 -6.56 -5.62
C TYR A 196 -0.14 -5.92 -6.52
N SER A 197 0.09 -6.52 -7.68
CA SER A 197 0.92 -5.97 -8.73
C SER A 197 0.21 -4.82 -9.43
N THR A 198 0.86 -3.67 -9.46
CA THR A 198 0.36 -2.48 -10.16
C THR A 198 1.33 -2.12 -11.28
N LEU A 199 0.84 -1.52 -12.35
CA LEU A 199 1.66 -0.93 -13.41
C LEU A 199 1.04 0.37 -13.90
N TYR A 200 1.81 1.45 -13.92
CA TYR A 200 1.41 2.73 -14.49
C TYR A 200 2.01 2.92 -15.88
N LEU A 201 1.14 3.25 -16.83
CA LEU A 201 1.49 3.61 -18.20
C LEU A 201 0.67 4.83 -18.62
N ARG A 202 1.28 5.68 -19.44
CA ARG A 202 0.52 6.71 -20.17
C ARG A 202 -0.02 6.09 -21.44
N THR A 203 -1.30 6.29 -21.73
CA THR A 203 -1.98 5.70 -22.89
C THR A 203 -1.23 5.96 -24.21
N PRO A 204 -0.78 7.19 -24.53
CA PRO A 204 0.00 7.42 -25.75
C PRO A 204 1.32 6.64 -25.81
N ARG A 205 1.97 6.42 -24.67
CA ARG A 205 3.21 5.62 -24.62
C ARG A 205 2.94 4.14 -24.77
N LEU A 206 1.83 3.66 -24.23
CA LEU A 206 1.40 2.27 -24.41
C LEU A 206 1.15 1.98 -25.90
N LEU A 207 0.38 2.84 -26.57
CA LEU A 207 0.07 2.65 -28.00
C LEU A 207 1.34 2.62 -28.87
N GLU A 208 2.28 3.52 -28.60
CA GLU A 208 3.57 3.51 -29.29
C GLU A 208 4.38 2.24 -29.00
N GLN A 209 4.34 1.73 -27.76
CA GLN A 209 4.98 0.46 -27.41
C GLN A 209 4.35 -0.73 -28.15
N LEU A 210 3.02 -0.76 -28.29
CA LEU A 210 2.32 -1.81 -29.03
C LEU A 210 2.65 -1.75 -30.54
N ARG A 211 2.70 -0.54 -31.11
CA ARG A 211 3.13 -0.33 -32.50
C ARG A 211 4.54 -0.86 -32.77
N ILE A 212 5.50 -0.58 -31.87
CA ILE A 212 6.86 -1.13 -31.97
C ILE A 212 6.85 -2.65 -31.79
N ALA A 213 6.02 -3.15 -30.87
CA ALA A 213 5.93 -4.58 -30.55
C ALA A 213 5.40 -5.44 -31.72
N HIS A 214 4.62 -4.84 -32.62
CA HIS A 214 4.24 -5.47 -33.89
C HIS A 214 5.43 -5.63 -34.83
N GLY A 215 6.32 -4.64 -34.90
CA GLY A 215 7.50 -4.67 -35.76
C GLY A 215 8.59 -5.63 -35.29
N ASP A 216 8.73 -5.86 -33.98
CA ASP A 216 9.74 -6.76 -33.40
C ASP A 216 9.20 -8.17 -33.04
N GLY A 217 7.90 -8.42 -33.25
CA GLY A 217 7.23 -9.68 -32.94
C GLY A 217 7.00 -9.94 -31.44
N SER A 218 7.19 -8.93 -30.58
CA SER A 218 7.00 -9.04 -29.12
C SER A 218 5.57 -8.71 -28.66
N PHE A 219 4.66 -8.35 -29.57
CA PHE A 219 3.28 -7.94 -29.28
C PHE A 219 2.56 -8.89 -28.30
N GLY A 220 2.49 -10.18 -28.63
CA GLY A 220 1.81 -11.16 -27.77
C GLY A 220 2.46 -11.31 -26.38
N ARG A 221 3.79 -11.12 -26.27
CA ARG A 221 4.46 -11.11 -24.96
C ARG A 221 4.08 -9.88 -24.15
N THR A 222 3.96 -8.72 -24.79
CA THR A 222 3.54 -7.46 -24.16
C THR A 222 2.10 -7.56 -23.66
N LEU A 223 1.17 -8.09 -24.48
CA LEU A 223 -0.21 -8.35 -24.06
C LEU A 223 -0.27 -9.24 -22.82
N GLN A 224 0.42 -10.39 -22.84
CA GLN A 224 0.47 -11.29 -21.68
C GLN A 224 1.07 -10.64 -20.43
N GLN A 225 2.05 -9.74 -20.58
CA GLN A 225 2.61 -8.99 -19.46
C GLN A 225 1.57 -8.04 -18.88
N LEU A 226 0.83 -7.31 -19.73
CA LEU A 226 -0.23 -6.39 -19.29
C LEU A 226 -1.38 -7.16 -18.64
N ALA A 227 -1.82 -8.28 -19.21
CA ALA A 227 -2.89 -9.12 -18.67
C ALA A 227 -2.56 -9.67 -17.26
N LYS A 228 -1.28 -9.97 -16.98
CA LYS A 228 -0.84 -10.52 -15.68
C LYS A 228 -0.81 -9.50 -14.53
N VAL A 229 -0.89 -8.20 -14.80
CA VAL A 229 -0.85 -7.16 -13.76
C VAL A 229 -2.23 -7.06 -13.09
N ASP A 230 -2.28 -7.07 -11.75
CA ASP A 230 -3.53 -6.97 -10.99
C ASP A 230 -4.24 -5.63 -11.25
N VAL A 231 -3.48 -4.53 -11.18
CA VAL A 231 -3.99 -3.16 -11.39
C VAL A 231 -3.18 -2.46 -12.48
N LEU A 232 -3.79 -2.25 -13.64
CA LEU A 232 -3.20 -1.46 -14.73
C LEU A 232 -3.74 -0.03 -14.65
N VAL A 233 -2.86 0.95 -14.55
CA VAL A 233 -3.22 2.36 -14.58
C VAL A 233 -2.87 2.93 -15.95
N LEU A 234 -3.88 3.32 -16.72
CA LEU A 234 -3.74 4.04 -17.98
C LEU A 234 -4.07 5.51 -17.77
N ASP A 235 -3.03 6.33 -17.82
CA ASP A 235 -3.12 7.77 -17.62
C ASP A 235 -3.21 8.50 -18.97
N ASP A 236 -3.78 9.70 -18.96
CA ASP A 236 -3.96 10.54 -20.16
C ASP A 236 -4.79 9.83 -21.26
N TRP A 237 -5.86 9.14 -20.87
CA TRP A 237 -6.84 8.56 -21.80
C TRP A 237 -7.52 9.66 -22.60
N ALA A 238 -7.68 9.43 -23.90
CA ALA A 238 -8.28 10.37 -24.84
C ALA A 238 -7.60 11.74 -24.96
N LEU A 239 -6.26 11.78 -24.83
CA LEU A 239 -5.49 13.01 -25.01
C LEU A 239 -5.17 13.31 -26.49
N ALA A 240 -5.01 12.28 -27.31
CA ALA A 240 -4.68 12.37 -28.74
C ALA A 240 -5.61 11.44 -29.54
N PRO A 241 -5.91 11.74 -30.82
CA PRO A 241 -6.72 10.87 -31.66
C PRO A 241 -6.05 9.50 -31.83
N LEU A 242 -6.86 8.44 -31.92
CA LEU A 242 -6.37 7.09 -32.18
C LEU A 242 -6.19 6.86 -33.67
N GLU A 243 -5.06 6.26 -34.03
CA GLU A 243 -4.85 5.63 -35.33
C GLU A 243 -5.62 4.29 -35.41
N GLU A 244 -5.90 3.79 -36.61
CA GLU A 244 -6.70 2.59 -36.81
C GLU A 244 -6.10 1.34 -36.12
N GLY A 245 -4.82 1.06 -36.35
CA GLY A 245 -4.13 -0.05 -35.69
C GLY A 245 -4.13 0.07 -34.16
N ALA A 246 -3.98 1.30 -33.65
CA ALA A 246 -4.00 1.57 -32.22
C ALA A 246 -5.36 1.29 -31.56
N ARG A 247 -6.48 1.37 -32.31
CA ARG A 247 -7.82 1.01 -31.79
C ARG A 247 -7.96 -0.49 -31.57
N HIS A 248 -7.47 -1.30 -32.51
CA HIS A 248 -7.45 -2.76 -32.39
C HIS A 248 -6.55 -3.20 -31.25
N ASP A 249 -5.33 -2.66 -31.19
CA ASP A 249 -4.38 -2.94 -30.11
C ASP A 249 -4.95 -2.62 -28.73
N LEU A 250 -5.69 -1.51 -28.63
CA LEU A 250 -6.35 -1.11 -27.40
C LEU A 250 -7.47 -2.08 -27.02
N LEU A 251 -8.27 -2.53 -27.99
CA LEU A 251 -9.31 -3.54 -27.75
C LEU A 251 -8.70 -4.84 -27.18
N GLU A 252 -7.63 -5.36 -27.78
CA GLU A 252 -6.95 -6.57 -27.30
C GLU A 252 -6.48 -6.43 -25.85
N VAL A 253 -5.86 -5.30 -25.49
CA VAL A 253 -5.42 -5.03 -24.10
C VAL A 253 -6.60 -4.98 -23.13
N ILE A 254 -7.72 -4.40 -23.54
CA ILE A 254 -8.91 -4.28 -22.68
C ILE A 254 -9.64 -5.62 -22.57
N ASP A 255 -9.76 -6.38 -23.66
CA ASP A 255 -10.44 -7.68 -23.69
C ASP A 255 -9.73 -8.71 -22.81
N ASP A 256 -8.40 -8.83 -22.92
CA ASP A 256 -7.58 -9.71 -22.06
C ASP A 256 -7.77 -9.45 -20.55
N ARG A 257 -8.15 -8.21 -20.20
CA ARG A 257 -8.30 -7.76 -18.81
C ARG A 257 -9.76 -7.76 -18.34
N ALA A 258 -10.72 -7.69 -19.26
CA ALA A 258 -12.13 -7.59 -18.95
C ALA A 258 -12.58 -8.80 -18.12
N GLY A 259 -13.16 -8.55 -16.93
CA GLY A 259 -13.61 -9.61 -16.03
C GLY A 259 -12.50 -10.47 -15.41
N SER A 260 -11.21 -10.15 -15.65
CA SER A 260 -10.09 -10.90 -15.09
C SER A 260 -9.26 -10.05 -14.13
N ARG A 261 -9.00 -8.77 -14.45
CA ARG A 261 -8.15 -7.85 -13.70
C ARG A 261 -8.70 -6.42 -13.75
N SER A 262 -8.29 -5.58 -12.80
CA SER A 262 -8.85 -4.24 -12.67
C SER A 262 -8.02 -3.20 -13.40
N THR A 263 -8.67 -2.24 -14.06
CA THR A 263 -8.01 -1.16 -14.80
C THR A 263 -8.45 0.20 -14.29
N ILE A 264 -7.49 1.08 -13.97
CA ILE A 264 -7.73 2.48 -13.63
C ILE A 264 -7.47 3.33 -14.86
N LEU A 265 -8.47 4.08 -15.31
CA LEU A 265 -8.38 5.02 -16.42
C LEU A 265 -8.45 6.46 -15.88
N THR A 266 -7.58 7.33 -16.37
CA THR A 266 -7.71 8.77 -16.13
C THR A 266 -7.95 9.50 -17.45
N SER A 267 -9.01 10.30 -17.52
CA SER A 267 -9.30 11.10 -18.71
C SER A 267 -9.70 12.52 -18.35
N GLN A 268 -9.38 13.45 -19.24
CA GLN A 268 -9.95 14.80 -19.22
C GLN A 268 -11.29 14.85 -19.95
N LEU A 269 -11.48 13.94 -20.91
CA LEU A 269 -12.69 13.82 -21.70
C LEU A 269 -13.77 13.08 -20.90
N PRO A 270 -14.99 13.62 -20.79
CA PRO A 270 -16.14 12.90 -20.24
C PRO A 270 -16.39 11.58 -20.97
N ILE A 271 -16.95 10.59 -20.27
CA ILE A 271 -17.13 9.21 -20.78
C ILE A 271 -18.04 9.21 -22.01
N GLU A 272 -19.03 10.12 -22.03
CA GLU A 272 -20.01 10.28 -23.11
C GLU A 272 -19.35 10.59 -24.46
N HIS A 273 -18.15 11.19 -24.44
CA HIS A 273 -17.41 11.54 -25.65
C HIS A 273 -16.35 10.49 -26.04
N TRP A 274 -16.15 9.44 -25.25
CA TRP A 274 -15.16 8.41 -25.56
C TRP A 274 -15.53 7.63 -26.83
N HIS A 275 -16.83 7.39 -27.05
CA HIS A 275 -17.32 6.73 -28.27
C HIS A 275 -16.91 7.51 -29.53
N GLY A 276 -17.11 8.83 -29.53
CA GLY A 276 -16.70 9.70 -30.64
C GLY A 276 -15.18 9.83 -30.79
N TRP A 277 -14.43 9.79 -29.68
CA TRP A 277 -12.97 9.85 -29.72
C TRP A 277 -12.33 8.61 -30.35
N ILE A 278 -12.89 7.41 -30.10
CA ILE A 278 -12.41 6.17 -30.73
C ILE A 278 -12.61 6.23 -32.26
N ASN A 279 -13.67 6.90 -32.72
CA ASN A 279 -13.96 7.14 -34.14
C ASN A 279 -14.10 5.85 -34.98
N ASP A 280 -14.61 4.79 -34.35
CA ASP A 280 -15.08 3.54 -34.97
C ASP A 280 -16.22 3.01 -34.09
N PRO A 281 -17.49 3.00 -34.55
CA PRO A 281 -18.63 2.58 -33.73
C PRO A 281 -18.50 1.15 -33.19
N THR A 282 -17.99 0.22 -34.00
CA THR A 282 -17.93 -1.20 -33.62
C THR A 282 -16.90 -1.43 -32.54
N LEU A 283 -15.70 -0.86 -32.71
CA LEU A 283 -14.64 -0.96 -31.71
C LEU A 283 -14.97 -0.12 -30.46
N ALA A 284 -15.61 1.04 -30.63
CA ALA A 284 -16.02 1.87 -29.52
C ALA A 284 -16.99 1.15 -28.60
N ASP A 285 -18.04 0.54 -29.15
CA ASP A 285 -19.00 -0.24 -28.37
C ASP A 285 -18.32 -1.40 -27.65
N ALA A 286 -17.47 -2.16 -28.35
CA ALA A 286 -16.75 -3.28 -27.77
C ALA A 286 -15.83 -2.88 -26.60
N ILE A 287 -15.07 -1.79 -26.75
CA ILE A 287 -14.15 -1.28 -25.71
C ILE A 287 -14.93 -0.71 -24.52
N LEU A 288 -15.97 0.09 -24.78
CA LEU A 288 -16.73 0.75 -23.73
C LEU A 288 -17.57 -0.23 -22.92
N ASP A 289 -18.17 -1.24 -23.55
CA ASP A 289 -18.92 -2.29 -22.86
C ASP A 289 -18.04 -2.95 -21.78
N ARG A 290 -16.82 -3.36 -22.15
CA ARG A 290 -15.85 -3.99 -21.24
C ARG A 290 -15.32 -3.07 -20.16
N LEU A 291 -15.10 -1.79 -20.48
CA LEU A 291 -14.54 -0.83 -19.54
C LEU A 291 -15.58 -0.27 -18.56
N VAL A 292 -16.79 0.00 -19.03
CA VAL A 292 -17.77 0.86 -18.35
C VAL A 292 -18.85 0.04 -17.62
N HIS A 293 -19.12 -1.20 -18.05
CA HIS A 293 -20.13 -2.05 -17.42
C HIS A 293 -19.82 -2.31 -15.94
N ASN A 294 -18.58 -2.69 -15.63
CA ASN A 294 -18.15 -3.08 -14.29
C ASN A 294 -17.15 -2.06 -13.73
N ALA A 295 -17.57 -0.80 -13.61
CA ALA A 295 -16.68 0.27 -13.20
C ALA A 295 -17.27 1.29 -12.23
N TYR A 296 -16.45 1.72 -11.27
CA TYR A 296 -16.72 2.90 -10.48
C TYR A 296 -16.34 4.15 -11.26
N ARG A 297 -17.26 5.12 -11.33
CA ARG A 297 -17.08 6.37 -12.07
C ARG A 297 -16.90 7.50 -11.08
N LEU A 298 -15.74 8.15 -11.12
CA LEU A 298 -15.41 9.28 -10.24
C LEU A 298 -15.15 10.50 -11.10
N THR A 299 -16.08 11.46 -11.05
CA THR A 299 -15.96 12.74 -11.73
C THR A 299 -15.42 13.78 -10.77
N MET A 300 -14.15 14.11 -10.90
CA MET A 300 -13.50 15.15 -10.13
C MET A 300 -13.87 16.52 -10.67
N LYS A 301 -14.23 17.44 -9.77
CA LYS A 301 -14.43 18.86 -10.08
C LYS A 301 -13.36 19.72 -9.41
N GLY A 302 -13.32 21.01 -9.74
CA GLY A 302 -12.49 22.01 -9.06
C GLY A 302 -11.29 22.51 -9.85
N GLU A 303 -10.68 23.58 -9.32
CA GLU A 303 -9.54 24.26 -9.92
C GLU A 303 -8.25 23.41 -9.87
N SER A 304 -7.31 23.75 -10.74
CA SER A 304 -6.00 23.09 -10.82
C SER A 304 -5.20 23.26 -9.52
N LEU A 305 -4.92 22.13 -8.85
CA LEU A 305 -4.04 22.06 -7.70
C LEU A 305 -2.61 22.53 -7.98
N ARG A 306 -2.18 22.43 -9.24
CA ARG A 306 -0.84 22.85 -9.65
C ARG A 306 -0.68 24.36 -9.55
N ARG A 307 -1.76 25.12 -9.82
CA ARG A 307 -1.76 26.58 -9.74
C ARG A 307 -1.64 27.03 -8.29
N LYS A 308 -2.43 26.45 -7.38
CA LYS A 308 -2.37 26.75 -5.93
C LYS A 308 -0.99 26.51 -5.33
N LYS A 309 -0.36 25.36 -5.65
CA LYS A 309 1.01 25.09 -5.19
C LYS A 309 2.05 26.05 -5.76
N ALA A 310 1.90 26.48 -7.01
CA ALA A 310 2.78 27.46 -7.61
C ALA A 310 2.60 28.86 -6.99
N GLU A 311 1.36 29.26 -6.70
CA GLU A 311 1.04 30.51 -5.99
C GLU A 311 1.59 30.51 -4.55
N GLU A 312 1.44 29.41 -3.81
CA GLU A 312 2.00 29.25 -2.46
C GLU A 312 3.54 29.28 -2.46
N GLN A 313 4.18 28.70 -3.47
CA GLN A 313 5.64 28.74 -3.63
C GLN A 313 6.17 30.12 -4.06
N ALA A 314 5.38 30.90 -4.78
CA ALA A 314 5.74 32.26 -5.17
C ALA A 314 5.51 33.28 -4.04
N ALA A 315 4.65 32.96 -3.08
CA ALA A 315 4.33 33.80 -1.92
C ALA A 315 5.24 33.56 -0.71
N SER A 316 6.16 32.59 -0.78
CA SER A 316 7.03 32.14 0.31
C SER A 316 8.50 32.38 -0.01
#